data_AF-A0A946WZX7-F1
#
_entry.id   AF-A0A946WZX7-F1
#
_cell.length_a   1.000
_cell.length_b   1.000
_cell.length_c   1.000
_cell.angle_alpha   90.00
_cell.angle_beta   90.00
_cell.angle_gamma   90.00
#
_symmetry.space_group_name_H-M   'P 1'
#
loop_
_entity.id
_entity.type
_entity.pdbx_description
1 polymer ?
#
loop_
_entity_poly.entity_id
_entity_poly.type
_entity_poly.pdbx_seq_one_letter_code
_entity_poly.pdbx_strand_id
1 'polypeptide(L)'
;MGSRQSWDNAWDVSAMSNYNTISALSESPVKAGLIYAGTDDGFINITSNDGKSWKQIEVKKLPGVPATAYVNDIKADNFDVNKVYAVLDNHKYGDYQPYIYSSNDKGKTWKSITSNLPDRTLTWRIIQDHVEKNLFFAATEYGIYFTINSGKSWSKLNGGVPTISFRDLAIHKRENDLVGASFGRGFFVFDDITVFRELSNSQMNDKATLFSVKNAWWYIPRPYLGFNDPWNGLKGSQGDSYFVAPNPPFGAVFTYHLSEGLVTKKEMRTKKEKSTLKKGKPVGFPGWKIVESERRELDSKVLIEVKDSNGEVVRRLEGPTSKGFHRIAWDLRYPSPNSILGENSSANGSGFLAPPGKYNVTMFVKLDGKIEKVSDSKSFDVVPLRKGALVTESHDKIADFWREYEKTAKRGSAIQFEVAEILKKVNRMHLAISQSSGKIGDLDNRLSKLHNDVLEMDQALNGNRSKMEPGEKTNPTATSRLAVVHRIIEYSTYGPTETAIENLSLAQIGLDKIQIQLNQNNNDLESILRRMENAGSPWIEGAPIPKK
;
A
#
# COMPACT_ATOMS: atom_id res chain seq x y z
N MET A 1 17.96 50.78 12.51
CA MET A 1 19.01 49.93 13.11
C MET A 1 20.29 50.17 12.34
N GLY A 2 21.41 50.51 12.98
CA GLY A 2 22.65 50.83 12.26
C GLY A 2 23.63 51.83 12.90
N SER A 3 23.51 52.18 14.18
CA SER A 3 24.58 52.91 14.88
C SER A 3 25.60 51.91 15.48
N ARG A 4 26.88 52.30 15.47
CA ARG A 4 27.93 51.60 16.23
C ARG A 4 27.59 51.68 17.72
N GLN A 5 27.44 50.54 18.36
CA GLN A 5 27.13 50.42 19.79
C GLN A 5 28.43 50.57 20.61
N SER A 6 28.29 51.03 21.86
CA SER A 6 29.41 51.09 22.81
C SER A 6 29.91 49.68 23.14
N TRP A 7 31.21 49.56 23.42
CA TRP A 7 31.82 48.33 23.94
C TRP A 7 31.14 47.85 25.23
N ASP A 8 30.64 48.78 26.03
CA ASP A 8 30.06 48.53 27.35
C ASP A 8 28.56 48.18 27.32
N ASN A 9 27.94 48.09 26.14
CA ASN A 9 26.57 47.58 26.08
C ASN A 9 26.59 46.10 26.47
N ALA A 10 25.78 45.71 27.46
CA ALA A 10 25.69 44.32 27.89
C ALA A 10 25.26 43.43 26.70
N TRP A 11 26.18 42.60 26.23
CA TRP A 11 25.94 41.64 25.18
C TRP A 11 25.18 40.45 25.77
N ASP A 12 23.90 40.28 25.44
CA ASP A 12 23.25 38.98 25.61
C ASP A 12 23.71 38.04 24.48
N VAL A 13 24.97 37.61 24.57
CA VAL A 13 25.60 36.65 23.65
C VAL A 13 25.28 35.19 23.99
N SER A 14 24.58 34.93 25.10
CA SER A 14 24.24 33.55 25.48
C SER A 14 23.05 33.00 24.68
N ALA A 15 22.24 33.88 24.06
CA ALA A 15 21.09 33.51 23.23
C ALA A 15 21.27 33.74 21.72
N MET A 16 22.39 34.34 21.27
CA MET A 16 22.67 34.66 19.86
C MET A 16 23.98 34.04 19.38
N SER A 17 24.05 33.63 18.11
CA SER A 17 25.29 33.13 17.49
C SER A 17 26.38 34.20 17.49
N ASN A 18 27.59 33.85 17.93
CA ASN A 18 28.77 34.70 17.76
C ASN A 18 28.96 35.00 16.26
N TYR A 19 29.20 36.26 15.91
CA TYR A 19 29.43 36.67 14.52
C TYR A 19 30.67 35.95 13.94
N ASN A 20 30.61 35.54 12.67
CA ASN A 20 31.63 34.75 11.94
C ASN A 20 31.69 33.26 12.34
N THR A 21 30.53 32.63 12.49
CA THR A 21 30.41 31.20 12.83
C THR A 21 30.31 30.34 11.56
N ILE A 22 30.97 29.18 11.56
CA ILE A 22 30.79 28.15 10.53
C ILE A 22 29.39 27.56 10.67
N SER A 23 28.56 27.77 9.66
CA SER A 23 27.16 27.33 9.60
C SER A 23 26.97 26.02 8.85
N ALA A 24 27.88 25.70 7.92
CA ALA A 24 27.82 24.50 7.11
C ALA A 24 29.23 23.97 6.83
N LEU A 25 29.39 22.64 6.82
CA LEU A 25 30.66 21.97 6.56
C LEU A 25 30.41 20.71 5.72
N SER A 26 31.23 20.51 4.69
CA SER A 26 31.21 19.28 3.89
C SER A 26 32.61 18.92 3.43
N GLU A 27 33.04 17.70 3.78
CA GLU A 27 34.17 17.05 3.12
C GLU A 27 33.68 16.38 1.83
N SER A 28 34.53 16.33 0.80
CA SER A 28 34.23 15.60 -0.43
C SER A 28 34.29 14.09 -0.19
N PRO A 29 33.22 13.34 -0.51
CA PRO A 29 33.26 11.88 -0.44
C PRO A 29 34.15 11.25 -1.53
N VAL A 30 34.59 12.05 -2.51
CA VAL A 30 35.44 11.61 -3.64
C VAL A 30 36.92 11.89 -3.37
N LYS A 31 37.24 12.85 -2.49
CA LYS A 31 38.62 13.23 -2.18
C LYS A 31 38.77 13.68 -0.73
N ALA A 32 39.44 12.84 0.07
CA ALA A 32 39.84 13.19 1.43
C ALA A 32 40.66 14.49 1.46
N GLY A 33 40.43 15.31 2.50
CA GLY A 33 41.11 16.58 2.71
C GLY A 33 40.64 17.74 1.82
N LEU A 34 39.67 17.50 0.93
CA LEU A 34 38.94 18.54 0.22
C LEU A 34 37.68 18.90 1.03
N ILE A 35 37.73 20.02 1.74
CA ILE A 35 36.69 20.44 2.68
C ILE A 35 36.19 21.83 2.29
N TYR A 36 34.87 22.01 2.38
CA TYR A 36 34.17 23.25 2.14
C TYR A 36 33.45 23.68 3.42
N ALA A 37 33.60 24.94 3.82
CA ALA A 37 32.95 25.52 4.97
C ALA A 37 32.21 26.80 4.58
N GLY A 38 30.92 26.86 4.89
CA GLY A 38 30.09 28.05 4.78
C GLY A 38 29.97 28.76 6.12
N THR A 39 29.88 30.08 6.10
CA THR A 39 29.77 30.89 7.32
C THR A 39 28.57 31.83 7.28
N ASP A 40 28.17 32.30 8.47
CA ASP A 40 27.03 33.19 8.65
C ASP A 40 27.26 34.65 8.21
N ASP A 41 28.53 35.03 8.06
CA ASP A 41 29.01 36.33 7.57
C ASP A 41 29.23 36.37 6.05
N GLY A 42 28.81 35.31 5.32
CA GLY A 42 28.78 35.32 3.86
C GLY A 42 30.09 34.95 3.19
N PHE A 43 30.83 34.00 3.76
CA PHE A 43 32.01 33.41 3.12
C PHE A 43 31.85 31.91 2.86
N ILE A 44 32.43 31.48 1.74
CA ILE A 44 32.71 30.09 1.42
C ILE A 44 34.23 29.89 1.51
N ASN A 45 34.65 29.01 2.40
CA ASN A 45 36.05 28.67 2.65
C ASN A 45 36.33 27.27 2.10
N ILE A 46 37.45 27.10 1.42
CA ILE A 46 37.81 25.86 0.72
C ILE A 46 39.23 25.47 1.07
N THR A 47 39.44 24.24 1.52
CA THR A 47 40.76 23.63 1.69
C THR A 47 40.87 22.39 0.83
N SER A 48 42.09 22.06 0.40
CA SER A 48 42.40 20.83 -0.34
C SER A 48 43.59 20.07 0.26
N ASN A 49 43.94 20.41 1.50
CA ASN A 49 45.10 19.90 2.24
C ASN A 49 44.78 19.75 3.74
N ASP A 50 43.61 19.18 4.05
CA ASP A 50 43.20 18.83 5.42
C ASP A 50 43.13 20.05 6.36
N GLY A 51 42.75 21.21 5.84
CA GLY A 51 42.61 22.43 6.61
C GLY A 51 43.92 23.16 6.93
N LYS A 52 45.07 22.73 6.39
CA LYS A 52 46.36 23.43 6.56
C LYS A 52 46.36 24.84 5.96
N SER A 53 45.61 25.03 4.87
CA SER A 53 45.38 26.35 4.27
C SER A 53 43.99 26.44 3.66
N TRP A 54 43.40 27.63 3.71
CA TRP A 54 42.05 27.90 3.23
C TRP A 54 42.03 29.02 2.19
N LYS A 55 41.27 28.80 1.12
CA LYS A 55 40.90 29.83 0.15
C LYS A 55 39.51 30.34 0.50
N GLN A 56 39.39 31.64 0.71
CA GLN A 56 38.14 32.30 1.04
C GLN A 56 37.48 32.93 -0.20
N ILE A 57 36.15 32.84 -0.28
CA ILE A 57 35.33 33.38 -1.36
C ILE A 57 34.13 34.09 -0.76
N GLU A 58 33.96 35.38 -1.05
CA GLU A 58 32.79 36.14 -0.62
C GLU A 58 31.56 35.77 -1.45
N VAL A 59 30.43 35.48 -0.79
CA VAL A 59 29.19 35.09 -1.48
C VAL A 59 28.66 36.20 -2.40
N LYS A 60 28.96 37.46 -2.12
CA LYS A 60 28.60 38.61 -2.97
C LYS A 60 29.18 38.56 -4.39
N LYS A 61 30.21 37.72 -4.62
CA LYS A 61 30.80 37.49 -5.95
C LYS A 61 29.98 36.47 -6.77
N LEU A 62 29.05 35.75 -6.14
CA LEU A 62 28.14 34.86 -6.84
C LEU A 62 27.06 35.71 -7.56
N PRO A 63 26.67 35.34 -8.79
CA PRO A 63 25.72 36.13 -9.57
C PRO A 63 24.37 36.31 -8.85
N GLY A 64 23.99 37.56 -8.58
CA GLY A 64 22.69 37.91 -7.98
C GLY A 64 22.58 37.70 -6.46
N VAL A 65 23.69 37.37 -5.77
CA VAL A 65 23.70 37.13 -4.32
C VAL A 65 23.99 38.44 -3.55
N PRO A 66 23.17 38.81 -2.56
CA PRO A 66 23.43 39.94 -1.68
C PRO A 66 24.70 39.77 -0.83
N ALA A 67 25.36 40.88 -0.48
CA ALA A 67 26.56 40.84 0.35
C ALA A 67 26.32 40.37 1.79
N THR A 68 25.06 40.33 2.21
CA THR A 68 24.61 39.94 3.55
C THR A 68 24.10 38.49 3.61
N ALA A 69 24.24 37.73 2.52
CA ALA A 69 23.69 36.38 2.45
C ALA A 69 24.42 35.41 3.40
N TYR A 70 23.64 34.66 4.15
CA TYR A 70 24.04 33.59 5.05
C TYR A 70 24.24 32.29 4.25
N VAL A 71 25.32 31.53 4.50
CA VAL A 71 25.48 30.20 3.89
C VAL A 71 24.70 29.18 4.70
N ASN A 72 23.53 28.79 4.22
CA ASN A 72 22.68 27.78 4.86
C ASN A 72 23.29 26.38 4.76
N ASP A 73 23.77 26.00 3.57
CA ASP A 73 24.31 24.66 3.31
C ASP A 73 25.44 24.74 2.28
N ILE A 74 26.39 23.83 2.40
CA ILE A 74 27.42 23.61 1.39
C ILE A 74 27.68 22.11 1.29
N LYS A 75 27.59 21.55 0.09
CA LYS A 75 27.71 20.11 -0.17
C LYS A 75 28.66 19.85 -1.32
N ALA A 76 29.72 19.11 -1.04
CA ALA A 76 30.52 18.51 -2.10
C ALA A 76 29.67 17.47 -2.86
N ASP A 77 29.88 17.34 -4.16
CA ASP A 77 29.20 16.33 -4.97
C ASP A 77 29.62 14.91 -4.56
N ASN A 78 28.68 13.98 -4.61
CA ASN A 78 28.88 12.59 -4.23
C ASN A 78 29.78 11.82 -5.21
N PHE A 79 29.98 12.32 -6.43
CA PHE A 79 30.57 11.59 -7.55
C PHE A 79 31.69 12.36 -8.28
N ASP A 80 31.65 13.69 -8.31
CA ASP A 80 32.60 14.55 -9.02
C ASP A 80 33.37 15.47 -8.07
N VAL A 81 34.68 15.24 -7.96
CA VAL A 81 35.60 16.01 -7.10
C VAL A 81 35.63 17.51 -7.42
N ASN A 82 35.21 17.94 -8.61
CA ASN A 82 35.20 19.34 -9.00
C ASN A 82 33.88 20.05 -8.68
N LYS A 83 32.83 19.30 -8.32
CA LYS A 83 31.51 19.87 -8.11
C LYS A 83 31.21 20.13 -6.63
N VAL A 84 30.58 21.27 -6.38
CA VAL A 84 30.11 21.68 -5.06
C VAL A 84 28.86 22.53 -5.22
N TYR A 85 27.96 22.43 -4.26
CA TYR A 85 26.68 23.12 -4.22
C TYR A 85 26.61 23.99 -2.97
N ALA A 86 26.04 25.17 -3.10
CA ALA A 86 25.83 26.10 -1.99
C ALA A 86 24.37 26.55 -1.95
N VAL A 87 23.80 26.57 -0.74
CA VAL A 87 22.47 27.09 -0.47
C VAL A 87 22.64 28.32 0.40
N LEU A 88 22.05 29.44 0.00
CA LEU A 88 22.18 30.72 0.69
C LEU A 88 20.82 31.25 1.14
N ASP A 89 20.84 32.23 2.03
CA ASP A 89 19.66 32.85 2.57
C ASP A 89 19.92 34.31 2.94
N ASN A 90 18.92 35.17 2.74
CA ASN A 90 19.01 36.59 3.07
C ASN A 90 17.73 37.12 3.75
N HIS A 91 16.87 36.23 4.28
CA HIS A 91 15.56 36.61 4.82
C HIS A 91 15.62 37.58 5.99
N LYS A 92 16.70 37.55 6.79
CA LYS A 92 16.93 38.49 7.89
C LYS A 92 17.02 39.95 7.42
N TYR A 93 17.28 40.17 6.14
CA TYR A 93 17.31 41.48 5.50
C TYR A 93 16.07 41.76 4.64
N GLY A 94 15.00 40.98 4.80
CA GLY A 94 13.73 41.15 4.07
C GLY A 94 13.74 40.57 2.65
N ASP A 95 14.76 39.79 2.29
CA ASP A 95 14.91 39.16 0.99
C ASP A 95 14.56 37.67 1.08
N TYR A 96 13.44 37.30 0.46
CA TYR A 96 12.89 35.95 0.55
C TYR A 96 13.22 35.06 -0.65
N GLN A 97 14.13 35.48 -1.54
CA GLN A 97 14.41 34.73 -2.75
C GLN A 97 15.12 33.39 -2.49
N PRO A 98 14.87 32.36 -3.33
CA PRO A 98 15.64 31.13 -3.29
C PRO A 98 17.07 31.38 -3.78
N TYR A 99 18.05 30.76 -3.12
CA TYR A 99 19.45 30.80 -3.55
C TYR A 99 20.09 29.43 -3.48
N ILE A 100 20.22 28.79 -4.64
CA ILE A 100 20.94 27.52 -4.81
C ILE A 100 21.92 27.68 -5.97
N TYR A 101 23.20 27.41 -5.71
CA TYR A 101 24.27 27.54 -6.68
C TYR A 101 25.03 26.23 -6.83
N SER A 102 25.57 26.01 -8.03
CA SER A 102 26.50 24.93 -8.33
C SER A 102 27.80 25.51 -8.87
N SER A 103 28.91 24.84 -8.57
CA SER A 103 30.22 25.07 -9.17
C SER A 103 30.71 23.78 -9.79
N ASN A 104 31.46 23.87 -10.89
CA ASN A 104 32.10 22.74 -11.57
C ASN A 104 33.64 22.83 -11.53
N ASP A 105 34.19 23.71 -10.69
CA ASP A 105 35.63 24.01 -10.63
C ASP A 105 36.13 24.22 -9.20
N LYS A 106 35.54 23.49 -8.25
CA LYS A 106 35.83 23.54 -6.79
C LYS A 106 35.55 24.90 -6.19
N GLY A 107 34.42 25.49 -6.54
CA GLY A 107 33.93 26.74 -5.98
C GLY A 107 34.56 28.00 -6.57
N LYS A 108 35.35 27.93 -7.65
CA LYS A 108 35.96 29.14 -8.24
C LYS A 108 34.93 29.97 -9.01
N THR A 109 34.05 29.31 -9.75
CA THR A 109 32.92 29.92 -10.45
C THR A 109 31.62 29.23 -10.07
N TRP A 110 30.53 30.00 -10.06
CA TRP A 110 29.22 29.56 -9.59
C TRP A 110 28.12 29.94 -10.56
N LYS A 111 27.16 29.04 -10.71
CA LYS A 111 25.95 29.25 -11.51
C LYS A 111 24.73 28.95 -10.65
N SER A 112 23.76 29.85 -10.67
CA SER A 112 22.46 29.61 -10.03
C SER A 112 21.76 28.42 -10.69
N ILE A 113 21.21 27.55 -9.86
CA ILE A 113 20.38 26.40 -10.25
C ILE A 113 18.98 26.50 -9.62
N THR A 114 18.53 27.71 -9.27
CA THR A 114 17.18 27.94 -8.72
C THR A 114 16.10 27.74 -9.78
N SER A 115 16.38 28.11 -11.04
CA SER A 115 15.53 27.90 -12.21
C SER A 115 14.07 28.32 -11.97
N ASN A 116 13.13 27.37 -11.95
CA ASN A 116 11.70 27.57 -11.79
C ASN A 116 11.21 27.39 -10.34
N LEU A 117 12.10 27.41 -9.34
CA LEU A 117 11.66 27.52 -7.95
C LEU A 117 10.86 28.82 -7.78
N PRO A 118 9.70 28.80 -7.10
CA PRO A 118 8.89 30.01 -6.96
C PRO A 118 9.63 31.10 -6.19
N ASP A 119 9.40 32.35 -6.58
CA ASP A 119 9.83 33.51 -5.81
C ASP A 119 9.36 33.41 -4.35
N ARG A 120 10.08 34.08 -3.46
CA ARG A 120 9.79 34.08 -2.01
C ARG A 120 9.86 32.69 -1.36
N THR A 121 10.60 31.75 -1.92
CA THR A 121 10.80 30.39 -1.38
C THR A 121 12.21 30.26 -0.82
N LEU A 122 12.38 30.43 0.50
CA LEU A 122 13.69 30.23 1.14
C LEU A 122 14.15 28.78 0.96
N THR A 123 15.45 28.60 0.76
CA THR A 123 16.09 27.30 0.57
C THR A 123 17.01 27.02 1.74
N TRP A 124 16.84 25.88 2.40
CA TRP A 124 17.53 25.53 3.65
C TRP A 124 18.63 24.50 3.46
N ARG A 125 18.36 23.44 2.68
CA ARG A 125 19.31 22.35 2.43
C ARG A 125 19.16 21.80 1.03
N ILE A 126 20.25 21.22 0.54
CA ILE A 126 20.25 20.42 -0.69
C ILE A 126 20.91 19.07 -0.41
N ILE A 127 20.36 17.99 -0.96
CA ILE A 127 20.96 16.67 -0.90
C ILE A 127 20.91 16.00 -2.26
N GLN A 128 22.04 15.45 -2.69
CA GLN A 128 22.16 14.67 -3.92
C GLN A 128 21.84 13.20 -3.61
N ASP A 129 21.14 12.54 -4.53
CA ASP A 129 20.99 11.10 -4.45
C ASP A 129 22.36 10.39 -4.46
N HIS A 130 22.39 9.23 -3.83
CA HIS A 130 23.62 8.44 -3.67
C HIS A 130 23.84 7.44 -4.81
N VAL A 131 22.89 7.33 -5.76
CA VAL A 131 22.99 6.50 -6.96
C VAL A 131 22.93 7.37 -8.22
N GLU A 132 21.90 8.21 -8.36
CA GLU A 132 21.71 9.08 -9.53
C GLU A 132 22.28 10.48 -9.39
N LYS A 133 23.30 10.76 -10.20
CA LYS A 133 24.08 12.01 -10.16
C LYS A 133 23.25 13.27 -10.42
N ASN A 134 22.15 13.15 -11.16
CA ASN A 134 21.30 14.27 -11.55
C ASN A 134 20.09 14.47 -10.65
N LEU A 135 19.86 13.57 -9.69
CA LEU A 135 18.74 13.62 -8.77
C LEU A 135 19.14 14.38 -7.49
N PHE A 136 18.44 15.48 -7.22
CA PHE A 136 18.62 16.25 -5.99
C PHE A 136 17.28 16.56 -5.35
N PHE A 137 17.31 16.73 -4.03
CA PHE A 137 16.19 17.22 -3.23
C PHE A 137 16.61 18.51 -2.52
N ALA A 138 15.71 19.49 -2.49
CA ALA A 138 15.88 20.76 -1.81
C ALA A 138 14.81 20.91 -0.74
N ALA A 139 15.24 21.15 0.49
CA ALA A 139 14.35 21.54 1.57
C ALA A 139 14.15 23.05 1.55
N THR A 140 12.89 23.47 1.59
CA THR A 140 12.49 24.87 1.44
C THR A 140 11.52 25.29 2.52
N GLU A 141 11.19 26.59 2.55
CA GLU A 141 10.21 27.14 3.48
C GLU A 141 8.79 26.57 3.30
N TYR A 142 8.48 26.05 2.11
CA TYR A 142 7.12 25.61 1.75
C TYR A 142 7.07 24.17 1.24
N GLY A 143 7.95 23.32 1.75
CA GLY A 143 7.98 21.88 1.48
C GLY A 143 9.33 21.39 0.94
N ILE A 144 9.29 20.29 0.21
CA ILE A 144 10.45 19.70 -0.45
C ILE A 144 10.25 19.78 -1.96
N TYR A 145 11.32 20.14 -2.67
CA TYR A 145 11.37 20.11 -4.13
C TYR A 145 12.41 19.09 -4.58
N PHE A 146 12.22 18.49 -5.75
CA PHE A 146 13.21 17.60 -6.35
C PHE A 146 13.49 18.00 -7.79
N THR A 147 14.65 17.60 -8.28
CA THR A 147 15.06 17.76 -9.68
C THR A 147 15.71 16.47 -10.15
N ILE A 148 15.41 16.06 -11.38
CA ILE A 148 16.01 14.89 -12.05
C ILE A 148 17.05 15.31 -13.10
N ASN A 149 17.37 16.60 -13.18
CA ASN A 149 18.20 17.17 -14.24
C ASN A 149 19.23 18.19 -13.70
N SER A 150 19.76 17.94 -12.50
CA SER A 150 20.79 18.76 -11.86
C SER A 150 20.38 20.23 -11.69
N GLY A 151 19.11 20.48 -11.32
CA GLY A 151 18.61 21.83 -11.01
C GLY A 151 18.24 22.68 -12.23
N LYS A 152 18.19 22.09 -13.44
CA LYS A 152 17.64 22.80 -14.62
C LYS A 152 16.14 23.05 -14.48
N SER A 153 15.42 22.17 -13.78
CA SER A 153 14.04 22.39 -13.36
C SER A 153 13.73 21.61 -12.07
N TRP A 154 12.89 22.19 -11.23
CA TRP A 154 12.42 21.67 -9.96
C TRP A 154 10.93 21.36 -10.01
N SER A 155 10.56 20.25 -9.37
CA SER A 155 9.19 19.82 -9.16
C SER A 155 8.92 19.77 -7.66
N LYS A 156 7.80 20.33 -7.22
CA LYS A 156 7.40 20.23 -5.81
C LYS A 156 7.00 18.80 -5.49
N LEU A 157 7.53 18.24 -4.41
CA LEU A 157 7.13 16.94 -3.91
C LEU A 157 5.74 17.05 -3.29
N ASN A 158 4.73 16.60 -4.03
CA ASN A 158 3.35 16.49 -3.57
C ASN A 158 3.06 15.01 -3.23
N GLY A 159 2.27 14.76 -2.18
CA GLY A 159 1.96 13.38 -1.75
C GLY A 159 1.97 13.21 -0.23
N GLY A 160 1.26 14.08 0.49
CA GLY A 160 1.20 14.05 1.95
C GLY A 160 2.28 14.88 2.67
N VAL A 161 3.25 15.45 1.93
CA VAL A 161 4.20 16.42 2.48
C VAL A 161 3.47 17.73 2.79
N PRO A 162 3.45 18.21 4.05
CA PRO A 162 2.75 19.44 4.41
C PRO A 162 3.46 20.69 3.87
N THR A 163 2.70 21.75 3.64
CA THR A 163 3.26 23.10 3.40
C THR A 163 3.84 23.64 4.71
N ILE A 164 5.10 23.35 4.97
CA ILE A 164 5.87 23.80 6.13
C ILE A 164 7.36 23.88 5.78
N SER A 165 8.12 24.62 6.57
CA SER A 165 9.57 24.72 6.47
C SER A 165 10.21 23.37 6.77
N PHE A 166 10.99 22.83 5.83
CA PHE A 166 11.90 21.73 6.06
C PHE A 166 13.30 22.28 6.29
N ARG A 167 13.89 21.94 7.43
CA ARG A 167 15.19 22.48 7.87
C ARG A 167 16.34 21.54 7.62
N ASP A 168 16.05 20.25 7.47
CA ASP A 168 17.07 19.27 7.11
C ASP A 168 16.55 18.13 6.24
N LEU A 169 17.46 17.54 5.45
CA LEU A 169 17.23 16.35 4.64
C LEU A 169 18.36 15.34 4.83
N ALA A 170 17.99 14.07 4.95
CA ALA A 170 18.93 12.95 4.92
C ALA A 170 18.41 11.84 4.00
N ILE A 171 19.34 11.13 3.35
CA ILE A 171 19.00 9.92 2.58
C ILE A 171 19.50 8.70 3.34
N HIS A 172 18.59 7.83 3.75
CA HIS A 172 18.93 6.55 4.35
C HIS A 172 19.27 5.52 3.25
N LYS A 173 20.56 5.47 2.88
CA LYS A 173 21.06 4.73 1.70
C LYS A 173 20.63 3.26 1.62
N ARG A 174 20.62 2.54 2.75
CA ARG A 174 20.24 1.12 2.78
C ARG A 174 18.78 0.88 2.37
N GLU A 175 17.89 1.83 2.65
CA GLU A 175 16.46 1.72 2.32
C GLU A 175 16.08 2.53 1.07
N ASN A 176 16.94 3.46 0.62
CA ASN A 176 16.61 4.49 -0.36
C ASN A 176 15.48 5.42 0.10
N ASP A 177 15.42 5.75 1.39
CA ASP A 177 14.38 6.65 1.91
C ASP A 177 14.91 8.09 2.04
N LEU A 178 14.06 9.07 1.73
CA LEU A 178 14.32 10.47 2.03
C LEU A 178 13.65 10.85 3.35
N VAL A 179 14.47 11.26 4.32
CA VAL A 179 14.02 11.73 5.63
C VAL A 179 14.09 13.25 5.64
N GLY A 180 12.96 13.91 5.85
CA GLY A 180 12.86 15.36 5.99
C GLY A 180 12.53 15.77 7.42
N ALA A 181 13.34 16.65 8.00
CA ALA A 181 13.08 17.25 9.30
C ALA A 181 12.36 18.58 9.13
N SER A 182 11.11 18.67 9.59
CA SER A 182 10.32 19.90 9.50
C SER A 182 10.49 20.79 10.73
N PHE A 183 10.30 22.09 10.56
CA PHE A 183 10.27 23.04 11.67
C PHE A 183 8.95 22.87 12.45
N GLY A 184 8.99 22.19 13.60
CA GLY A 184 7.86 22.10 14.53
C GLY A 184 6.84 20.97 14.27
N ARG A 185 7.10 20.03 13.35
CA ARG A 185 6.22 18.85 13.11
C ARG A 185 6.96 17.51 13.00
N GLY A 186 8.25 17.46 13.36
CA GLY A 186 9.02 16.23 13.44
C GLY A 186 9.59 15.76 12.09
N PHE A 187 9.60 14.44 11.89
CA PHE A 187 10.21 13.81 10.72
C PHE A 187 9.15 13.29 9.75
N PHE A 188 9.39 13.47 8.46
CA PHE A 188 8.62 12.89 7.37
C PHE A 188 9.53 11.99 6.55
N VAL A 189 9.08 10.77 6.27
CA VAL A 189 9.83 9.80 5.48
C VAL A 189 9.10 9.57 4.16
N PHE A 190 9.76 9.90 3.05
CA PHE A 190 9.35 9.40 1.74
C PHE A 190 10.03 8.06 1.56
N ASP A 191 9.25 6.99 1.74
CA ASP A 191 9.75 5.64 1.58
C ASP A 191 9.93 5.34 0.09
N ASP A 192 11.18 5.00 -0.25
CA ASP A 192 11.66 4.63 -1.58
C ASP A 192 11.72 5.75 -2.65
N ILE A 193 12.84 6.47 -2.68
CA ILE A 193 13.17 7.47 -3.71
C ILE A 193 13.57 6.87 -5.07
N THR A 194 13.64 5.54 -5.20
CA THR A 194 14.07 4.91 -6.47
C THR A 194 13.15 5.29 -7.63
N VAL A 195 11.87 5.55 -7.35
CA VAL A 195 10.90 6.05 -8.34
C VAL A 195 11.41 7.30 -9.07
N PHE A 196 12.10 8.21 -8.38
CA PHE A 196 12.61 9.46 -8.97
C PHE A 196 13.81 9.22 -9.90
N ARG A 197 14.53 8.12 -9.73
CA ARG A 197 15.66 7.73 -10.59
C ARG A 197 15.20 7.28 -11.97
N GLU A 198 13.97 6.76 -12.05
CA GLU A 198 13.40 6.26 -13.28
C GLU A 198 12.63 7.32 -14.05
N LEU A 199 12.23 8.44 -13.42
CA LEU A 199 11.37 9.44 -14.07
C LEU A 199 11.97 9.99 -15.36
N SER A 200 11.14 9.99 -16.41
CA SER A 200 11.43 10.63 -17.68
C SER A 200 10.18 11.29 -18.26
N ASN A 201 10.36 12.31 -19.10
CA ASN A 201 9.25 12.96 -19.79
C ASN A 201 8.44 11.99 -20.67
N SER A 202 9.10 10.97 -21.25
CA SER A 202 8.42 9.95 -22.07
C SER A 202 7.44 9.15 -21.23
N GLN A 203 7.89 8.58 -20.11
CA GLN A 203 7.06 7.79 -19.20
C GLN A 203 5.91 8.56 -18.55
N MET A 204 6.07 9.88 -18.37
CA MET A 204 5.01 10.73 -17.83
C MET A 204 3.90 11.00 -18.86
N ASN A 205 4.19 10.84 -20.15
CA ASN A 205 3.22 10.98 -21.24
C ASN A 205 2.58 9.65 -21.65
N ASP A 206 3.17 8.51 -21.27
CA ASP A 206 2.56 7.21 -21.50
C ASP A 206 1.21 7.10 -20.78
N LYS A 207 0.25 6.37 -21.36
CA LYS A 207 -1.09 6.17 -20.80
C LYS A 207 -1.01 5.71 -19.34
N ALA A 208 -0.12 4.77 -19.07
CA ALA A 208 0.17 4.30 -17.73
C ALA A 208 1.62 3.79 -17.65
N THR A 209 2.29 4.04 -16.52
CA THR A 209 3.67 3.60 -16.27
C THR A 209 3.74 2.87 -14.95
N LEU A 210 4.29 1.65 -14.94
CA LEU A 210 4.62 0.89 -13.75
C LEU A 210 6.13 0.99 -13.48
N PHE A 211 6.50 1.46 -12.29
CA PHE A 211 7.90 1.64 -11.89
C PHE A 211 8.49 0.34 -11.35
N SER A 212 9.82 0.29 -11.23
CA SER A 212 10.46 -0.85 -10.58
C SER A 212 10.01 -0.98 -9.12
N VAL A 213 10.11 -2.21 -8.63
CA VAL A 213 9.62 -2.61 -7.33
C VAL A 213 10.81 -3.01 -6.47
N LYS A 214 10.91 -2.42 -5.28
CA LYS A 214 11.92 -2.80 -4.29
C LYS A 214 11.66 -4.22 -3.76
N ASN A 215 12.70 -4.88 -3.31
CA ASN A 215 12.57 -6.16 -2.60
C ASN A 215 11.58 -6.01 -1.43
N ALA A 216 10.66 -6.96 -1.33
CA ALA A 216 9.65 -6.98 -0.29
C ALA A 216 10.12 -7.84 0.88
N TRP A 217 10.04 -7.30 2.10
CA TRP A 217 10.40 -8.03 3.30
C TRP A 217 9.30 -8.99 3.72
N TRP A 218 9.65 -10.27 3.81
CA TRP A 218 8.78 -11.35 4.28
C TRP A 218 8.93 -11.50 5.80
N TYR A 219 7.87 -11.13 6.52
CA TYR A 219 7.75 -11.26 7.97
C TYR A 219 6.27 -11.20 8.36
N ILE A 220 5.98 -11.52 9.63
CA ILE A 220 4.64 -11.37 10.19
C ILE A 220 4.60 -10.06 10.99
N PRO A 221 3.83 -9.04 10.56
CA PRO A 221 3.69 -7.80 11.31
C PRO A 221 3.20 -8.08 12.73
N ARG A 222 3.78 -7.38 13.71
CA ARG A 222 3.34 -7.41 15.10
C ARG A 222 2.88 -6.02 15.52
N PRO A 223 1.81 -5.91 16.34
CA PRO A 223 1.41 -4.64 16.92
C PRO A 223 2.50 -4.11 17.86
N TYR A 224 2.52 -2.80 18.11
CA TYR A 224 3.50 -2.20 19.01
C TYR A 224 3.28 -2.63 20.47
N LEU A 225 2.01 -2.70 20.89
CA LEU A 225 1.61 -3.11 22.23
C LEU A 225 0.38 -4.03 22.15
N GLY A 226 0.41 -5.13 22.91
CA GLY A 226 -0.75 -5.99 23.11
C GLY A 226 -1.09 -6.92 21.94
N PHE A 227 -2.37 -7.22 21.79
CA PHE A 227 -2.91 -8.12 20.77
C PHE A 227 -3.26 -7.35 19.50
N ASN A 228 -3.07 -7.99 18.34
CA ASN A 228 -3.55 -7.47 17.07
C ASN A 228 -5.06 -7.75 16.99
N ASP A 229 -5.87 -6.91 17.63
CA ASP A 229 -7.32 -6.99 17.48
C ASP A 229 -7.85 -5.81 16.64
N PRO A 230 -8.88 -6.04 15.80
CA PRO A 230 -9.44 -5.01 14.92
C PRO A 230 -10.01 -3.78 15.63
N TRP A 231 -10.26 -3.85 16.94
CA TRP A 231 -10.93 -2.83 17.76
C TRP A 231 -9.94 -1.89 18.45
N ASN A 232 -8.77 -2.39 18.87
CA ASN A 232 -7.80 -1.65 19.69
C ASN A 232 -6.59 -1.10 18.90
N GLY A 233 -6.49 -1.42 17.60
CA GLY A 233 -5.49 -0.85 16.70
C GLY A 233 -4.03 -1.12 17.14
N LEU A 234 -3.11 -0.27 16.69
CA LEU A 234 -1.65 -0.47 16.86
C LEU A 234 -1.15 -0.36 18.32
N LYS A 235 -1.98 0.10 19.26
CA LYS A 235 -1.59 0.51 20.61
C LYS A 235 -2.22 -0.34 21.73
N GLY A 236 -2.97 -1.39 21.38
CA GLY A 236 -3.72 -2.19 22.34
C GLY A 236 -4.65 -1.33 23.19
N SER A 237 -4.80 -1.66 24.47
CA SER A 237 -5.73 -0.97 25.39
C SER A 237 -5.21 0.37 25.94
N GLN A 238 -4.16 0.97 25.38
CA GLN A 238 -3.58 2.23 25.87
C GLN A 238 -4.33 3.49 25.40
N GLY A 239 -5.19 3.36 24.38
CA GLY A 239 -5.92 4.48 23.80
C GLY A 239 -5.01 5.61 23.30
N ASP A 240 -5.47 6.85 23.45
CA ASP A 240 -4.75 8.04 22.95
C ASP A 240 -3.58 8.50 23.85
N SER A 241 -3.42 7.89 25.03
CA SER A 241 -2.31 8.22 25.94
C SER A 241 -0.93 7.82 25.40
N TYR A 242 -0.88 6.88 24.46
CA TYR A 242 0.34 6.42 23.80
C TYR A 242 0.34 6.86 22.34
N PHE A 243 1.34 7.62 21.88
CA PHE A 243 1.42 8.01 20.47
C PHE A 243 2.21 6.97 19.65
N VAL A 244 1.66 6.53 18.52
CA VAL A 244 2.39 5.77 17.49
C VAL A 244 2.05 6.35 16.13
N ALA A 245 3.05 6.41 15.26
CA ALA A 245 2.85 6.68 13.85
C ALA A 245 2.65 5.36 13.09
N PRO A 246 1.87 5.33 12.00
CA PRO A 246 1.77 4.14 11.17
C PRO A 246 3.12 3.77 10.56
N ASN A 247 3.43 2.48 10.52
CA ASN A 247 4.51 1.96 9.69
C ASN A 247 4.14 2.08 8.19
N PRO A 248 5.12 2.03 7.27
CA PRO A 248 4.81 1.83 5.86
C PRO A 248 3.94 0.58 5.66
N PRO A 249 3.12 0.54 4.59
CA PRO A 249 2.33 -0.64 4.27
C PRO A 249 3.17 -1.90 4.24
N PHE A 250 2.66 -2.99 4.82
CA PHE A 250 3.33 -4.27 4.80
C PHE A 250 3.30 -4.88 3.39
N GLY A 251 4.45 -5.42 2.96
CA GLY A 251 4.60 -6.25 1.77
C GLY A 251 5.23 -5.54 0.58
N ALA A 252 4.87 -5.95 -0.64
CA ALA A 252 5.43 -5.39 -1.87
C ALA A 252 4.65 -4.14 -2.29
N VAL A 253 5.31 -2.99 -2.31
CA VAL A 253 4.68 -1.72 -2.70
C VAL A 253 4.93 -1.45 -4.18
N PHE A 254 3.85 -1.33 -4.94
CA PHE A 254 3.86 -1.02 -6.36
C PHE A 254 3.53 0.46 -6.57
N THR A 255 4.38 1.15 -7.32
CA THR A 255 4.18 2.55 -7.71
C THR A 255 3.85 2.61 -9.19
N TYR A 256 2.77 3.31 -9.54
CA TYR A 256 2.41 3.55 -10.94
C TYR A 256 1.95 4.99 -11.17
N HIS A 257 2.01 5.43 -12.42
CA HIS A 257 1.56 6.74 -12.86
C HIS A 257 0.52 6.59 -13.97
N LEU A 258 -0.55 7.38 -13.91
CA LEU A 258 -1.55 7.54 -14.97
C LEU A 258 -1.47 8.97 -15.53
N SER A 259 -1.16 9.12 -16.82
CA SER A 259 -1.12 10.44 -17.47
C SER A 259 -2.50 11.10 -17.54
N GLU A 260 -3.54 10.28 -17.63
CA GLU A 260 -4.94 10.66 -17.52
C GLU A 260 -5.70 9.70 -16.61
N GLY A 261 -6.73 10.20 -15.91
CA GLY A 261 -7.59 9.35 -15.10
C GLY A 261 -8.52 8.52 -15.98
N LEU A 262 -8.85 7.31 -15.54
CA LEU A 262 -9.87 6.49 -16.19
C LEU A 262 -11.24 7.09 -15.87
N VAL A 263 -11.90 7.64 -16.89
CA VAL A 263 -13.20 8.32 -16.76
C VAL A 263 -14.31 7.49 -17.38
N THR A 264 -15.39 7.31 -16.63
CA THR A 264 -16.62 6.66 -17.09
C THR A 264 -17.39 7.55 -18.07
N LYS A 265 -18.32 6.98 -18.85
CA LYS A 265 -19.23 7.73 -19.74
C LYS A 265 -20.00 8.81 -18.96
N LYS A 266 -20.47 8.46 -17.76
CA LYS A 266 -21.17 9.39 -16.86
C LYS A 266 -20.27 10.54 -16.41
N GLU A 267 -19.01 10.27 -16.05
CA GLU A 267 -18.06 11.32 -15.65
C GLU A 267 -17.69 12.21 -16.84
N MET A 268 -17.47 11.64 -18.02
CA MET A 268 -17.24 12.42 -19.23
C MET A 268 -18.40 13.36 -19.54
N ARG A 269 -19.65 12.86 -19.48
CA ARG A 269 -20.85 13.67 -19.65
C ARG A 269 -20.94 14.77 -18.60
N THR A 270 -20.89 14.42 -17.32
CA THR A 270 -21.04 15.40 -16.22
C THR A 270 -19.94 16.45 -16.22
N LYS A 271 -18.70 16.11 -16.64
CA LYS A 271 -17.62 17.08 -16.85
C LYS A 271 -17.93 18.06 -17.98
N LYS A 272 -18.49 17.57 -19.10
CA LYS A 272 -18.94 18.41 -20.22
C LYS A 272 -20.09 19.33 -19.78
N GLU A 273 -21.07 18.81 -19.07
CA GLU A 273 -22.20 19.58 -18.52
C GLU A 273 -21.73 20.67 -17.56
N LYS A 274 -20.84 20.35 -16.61
CA LYS A 274 -20.21 21.34 -15.72
C LYS A 274 -19.48 22.44 -16.51
N SER A 275 -18.76 22.08 -17.57
CA SER A 275 -18.11 23.08 -18.43
C SER A 275 -19.11 23.96 -19.20
N THR A 276 -20.26 23.42 -19.60
CA THR A 276 -21.32 24.15 -20.28
C THR A 276 -22.02 25.13 -19.34
N LEU A 277 -22.36 24.69 -18.12
CA LEU A 277 -22.94 25.55 -17.08
C LEU A 277 -22.01 26.70 -16.69
N LYS A 278 -20.71 26.45 -16.55
CA LYS A 278 -19.70 27.50 -16.30
C LYS A 278 -19.65 28.56 -17.41
N LYS A 279 -20.06 28.23 -18.62
CA LYS A 279 -20.16 29.16 -19.75
C LYS A 279 -21.54 29.84 -19.83
N GLY A 280 -22.38 29.72 -18.81
CA GLY A 280 -23.73 30.30 -18.76
C GLY A 280 -24.72 29.67 -19.73
N LYS A 281 -24.41 28.50 -20.30
CA LYS A 281 -25.28 27.81 -21.26
C LYS A 281 -26.14 26.76 -20.55
N PRO A 282 -27.42 26.58 -20.93
CA PRO A 282 -28.27 25.56 -20.36
C PRO A 282 -27.77 24.15 -20.72
N VAL A 283 -27.94 23.20 -19.81
CA VAL A 283 -27.68 21.78 -20.03
C VAL A 283 -29.01 21.08 -20.30
N GLY A 284 -29.15 20.49 -21.48
CA GLY A 284 -30.32 19.67 -21.84
C GLY A 284 -30.19 18.23 -21.37
N PHE A 285 -31.33 17.52 -21.30
CA PHE A 285 -31.35 16.09 -21.00
C PHE A 285 -30.61 15.29 -22.09
N PRO A 286 -29.64 14.42 -21.74
CA PRO A 286 -28.83 13.67 -22.71
C PRO A 286 -29.61 12.58 -23.46
N GLY A 287 -30.82 12.23 -23.02
CA GLY A 287 -31.64 11.18 -23.63
C GLY A 287 -31.46 9.80 -22.95
N TRP A 288 -32.54 9.01 -22.93
CA TRP A 288 -32.59 7.72 -22.24
C TRP A 288 -31.55 6.71 -22.71
N LYS A 289 -31.21 6.69 -24.00
CA LYS A 289 -30.18 5.78 -24.54
C LYS A 289 -28.81 6.02 -23.90
N ILE A 290 -28.44 7.29 -23.67
CA ILE A 290 -27.16 7.65 -23.06
C ILE A 290 -27.16 7.24 -21.59
N VAL A 291 -28.20 7.64 -20.84
CA VAL A 291 -28.31 7.33 -19.40
C VAL A 291 -28.37 5.80 -19.16
N GLU A 292 -29.05 5.04 -20.01
CA GLU A 292 -29.09 3.58 -19.91
C GLU A 292 -27.72 2.96 -20.25
N SER A 293 -26.97 3.52 -21.20
CA SER A 293 -25.61 3.06 -21.50
C SER A 293 -24.62 3.36 -20.37
N GLU A 294 -24.84 4.44 -19.60
CA GLU A 294 -24.09 4.76 -18.38
C GLU A 294 -24.45 3.82 -17.24
N ARG A 295 -25.73 3.48 -17.08
CA ARG A 295 -26.21 2.54 -16.05
C ARG A 295 -25.65 1.12 -16.25
N ARG A 296 -25.43 0.73 -17.51
CA ARG A 296 -24.88 -0.59 -17.87
C ARG A 296 -23.36 -0.63 -17.92
N GLU A 297 -22.69 0.52 -17.84
CA GLU A 297 -21.24 0.59 -17.87
C GLU A 297 -20.66 -0.03 -16.60
N LEU A 298 -19.69 -0.92 -16.77
CA LEU A 298 -18.98 -1.51 -15.64
C LEU A 298 -17.89 -0.58 -15.12
N ASP A 299 -17.66 -0.62 -13.80
CA ASP A 299 -16.66 0.20 -13.14
C ASP A 299 -15.27 0.05 -13.77
N SER A 300 -14.62 1.19 -13.93
CA SER A 300 -13.23 1.27 -14.40
C SER A 300 -12.27 0.98 -13.26
N LYS A 301 -11.24 0.17 -13.52
CA LYS A 301 -10.28 -0.26 -12.49
C LYS A 301 -8.87 -0.32 -13.03
N VAL A 302 -7.90 0.04 -12.21
CA VAL A 302 -6.50 -0.41 -12.40
C VAL A 302 -6.38 -1.76 -11.72
N LEU A 303 -5.79 -2.73 -12.41
CA LEU A 303 -5.54 -4.06 -11.88
C LEU A 303 -4.04 -4.31 -11.88
N ILE A 304 -3.49 -4.61 -10.71
CA ILE A 304 -2.10 -5.03 -10.54
C ILE A 304 -2.09 -6.54 -10.35
N GLU A 305 -1.59 -7.27 -11.35
CA GLU A 305 -1.49 -8.71 -11.32
C GLU A 305 -0.08 -9.13 -10.89
N VAL A 306 -0.01 -9.94 -9.84
CA VAL A 306 1.23 -10.52 -9.34
C VAL A 306 1.27 -11.99 -9.69
N LYS A 307 2.39 -12.42 -10.27
CA LYS A 307 2.70 -13.80 -10.63
C LYS A 307 3.94 -14.30 -9.92
N ASP A 308 3.97 -15.59 -9.63
CA ASP A 308 5.17 -16.25 -9.14
C ASP A 308 6.17 -16.57 -10.27
N SER A 309 7.24 -17.28 -9.92
CA SER A 309 8.28 -17.71 -10.86
C SER A 309 7.81 -18.75 -11.89
N ASN A 310 6.71 -19.47 -11.63
CA ASN A 310 6.10 -20.43 -12.54
C ASN A 310 5.12 -19.75 -13.52
N GLY A 311 4.84 -18.46 -13.32
CA GLY A 311 3.89 -17.69 -14.12
C GLY A 311 2.43 -17.84 -13.67
N GLU A 312 2.19 -18.47 -12.51
CA GLU A 312 0.86 -18.59 -11.92
C GLU A 312 0.45 -17.28 -11.26
N VAL A 313 -0.82 -16.90 -11.39
CA VAL A 313 -1.35 -15.68 -10.78
C VAL A 313 -1.55 -15.92 -9.30
N VAL A 314 -0.82 -15.17 -8.48
CA VAL A 314 -0.87 -15.23 -7.02
C VAL A 314 -1.90 -14.26 -6.46
N ARG A 315 -1.94 -13.02 -6.98
CA ARG A 315 -2.86 -11.99 -6.50
C ARG A 315 -3.21 -11.01 -7.63
N ARG A 316 -4.43 -10.47 -7.59
CA ARG A 316 -4.82 -9.27 -8.33
C ARG A 316 -5.27 -8.22 -7.33
N LEU A 317 -4.76 -7.00 -7.48
CA LEU A 317 -5.07 -5.87 -6.61
C LEU A 317 -5.72 -4.77 -7.42
N GLU A 318 -6.72 -4.12 -6.84
CA GLU A 318 -7.41 -2.99 -7.46
C GLU A 318 -6.79 -1.68 -6.99
N GLY A 319 -6.39 -0.82 -7.93
CA GLY A 319 -5.75 0.47 -7.65
C GLY A 319 -6.61 1.69 -8.01
N PRO A 320 -6.32 2.87 -7.44
CA PRO A 320 -6.94 4.13 -7.84
C PRO A 320 -6.85 4.41 -9.35
N THR A 321 -7.87 5.08 -9.88
CA THR A 321 -8.00 5.34 -11.32
C THR A 321 -7.81 6.80 -11.71
N SER A 322 -7.54 7.69 -10.74
CA SER A 322 -7.37 9.11 -11.00
C SER A 322 -6.03 9.42 -11.67
N LYS A 323 -5.90 10.60 -12.29
CA LYS A 323 -4.63 11.05 -12.89
C LYS A 323 -3.55 11.21 -11.82
N GLY A 324 -2.31 10.83 -12.14
CA GLY A 324 -1.13 11.06 -11.32
C GLY A 324 -0.50 9.77 -10.78
N PHE A 325 0.36 9.93 -9.76
CA PHE A 325 1.05 8.82 -9.10
C PHE A 325 0.17 8.15 -8.05
N HIS A 326 0.27 6.82 -7.99
CA HIS A 326 -0.42 5.96 -7.03
C HIS A 326 0.53 4.92 -6.48
N ARG A 327 0.29 4.52 -5.24
CA ARG A 327 0.99 3.42 -4.58
C ARG A 327 -0.02 2.43 -4.03
N ILE A 328 0.24 1.14 -4.23
CA ILE A 328 -0.57 0.04 -3.72
C ILE A 328 0.32 -1.06 -3.18
N ALA A 329 -0.04 -1.61 -2.02
CA ALA A 329 0.72 -2.67 -1.38
C ALA A 329 0.04 -4.01 -1.57
N TRP A 330 0.80 -5.00 -2.04
CA TRP A 330 0.47 -6.40 -1.86
C TRP A 330 0.96 -6.85 -0.49
N ASP A 331 0.04 -7.28 0.37
CA ASP A 331 0.30 -7.83 1.70
C ASP A 331 1.03 -9.19 1.70
N LEU A 332 1.60 -9.59 0.56
CA LEU A 332 2.25 -10.87 0.31
C LEU A 332 1.34 -12.07 0.57
N ARG A 333 0.01 -11.93 0.54
CA ARG A 333 -0.92 -13.04 0.77
C ARG A 333 -1.67 -13.45 -0.48
N TYR A 334 -2.03 -14.73 -0.54
CA TYR A 334 -2.97 -15.23 -1.54
C TYR A 334 -4.41 -14.72 -1.26
N PRO A 335 -5.36 -14.88 -2.19
CA PRO A 335 -6.79 -14.67 -1.95
C PRO A 335 -7.30 -15.48 -0.76
N SER A 336 -8.35 -14.97 -0.11
CA SER A 336 -9.05 -15.75 0.92
C SER A 336 -9.51 -17.10 0.35
N PRO A 337 -9.33 -18.21 1.08
CA PRO A 337 -9.85 -19.51 0.68
C PRO A 337 -11.38 -19.62 0.81
N ASN A 338 -12.01 -18.73 1.58
CA ASN A 338 -13.43 -18.83 1.92
C ASN A 338 -14.32 -18.61 0.70
N SER A 339 -15.47 -19.29 0.69
CA SER A 339 -16.51 -19.09 -0.31
C SER A 339 -17.02 -17.64 -0.31
N ILE A 340 -17.27 -17.10 -1.51
CA ILE A 340 -17.91 -15.78 -1.68
C ILE A 340 -19.42 -15.97 -1.54
N LEU A 341 -20.02 -15.32 -0.54
CA LEU A 341 -21.45 -15.43 -0.21
C LEU A 341 -22.18 -14.12 -0.55
N GLY A 342 -22.91 -14.10 -1.67
CA GLY A 342 -23.74 -12.96 -2.09
C GLY A 342 -22.95 -11.70 -2.49
N GLU A 343 -23.70 -10.63 -2.81
CA GLU A 343 -23.15 -9.38 -3.37
C GLU A 343 -22.35 -8.54 -2.37
N ASN A 344 -22.52 -8.76 -1.05
CA ASN A 344 -21.84 -8.01 0.02
C ASN A 344 -20.57 -8.69 0.54
N SER A 345 -20.14 -9.80 -0.06
CA SER A 345 -18.88 -10.44 0.32
C SER A 345 -17.69 -9.57 -0.03
N SER A 346 -16.88 -9.20 0.97
CA SER A 346 -15.70 -8.37 0.73
C SER A 346 -14.68 -9.12 -0.13
N ALA A 347 -14.39 -8.60 -1.33
CA ALA A 347 -13.33 -9.10 -2.22
C ALA A 347 -11.91 -8.99 -1.62
N ASN A 348 -11.78 -8.36 -0.45
CA ASN A 348 -10.50 -8.02 0.20
C ASN A 348 -10.02 -9.06 1.21
N GLY A 349 -10.66 -10.23 1.32
CA GLY A 349 -10.15 -11.31 2.16
C GLY A 349 -8.74 -11.75 1.72
N SER A 350 -7.89 -12.09 2.68
CA SER A 350 -6.55 -12.62 2.45
C SER A 350 -6.39 -14.03 3.02
N GLY A 351 -5.66 -14.86 2.30
CA GLY A 351 -5.20 -16.16 2.74
C GLY A 351 -3.85 -16.04 3.47
N PHE A 352 -3.08 -17.11 3.44
CA PHE A 352 -1.73 -17.16 3.99
C PHE A 352 -0.71 -16.48 3.08
N LEU A 353 0.47 -16.24 3.65
CA LEU A 353 1.59 -15.61 2.96
C LEU A 353 2.04 -16.46 1.77
N ALA A 354 2.43 -15.79 0.70
CA ALA A 354 3.20 -16.35 -0.38
C ALA A 354 4.65 -16.58 0.09
N PRO A 355 5.31 -17.65 -0.36
CA PRO A 355 6.67 -17.96 0.07
C PRO A 355 7.66 -16.88 -0.40
N PRO A 356 8.81 -16.71 0.26
CA PRO A 356 9.93 -15.99 -0.29
C PRO A 356 10.36 -16.56 -1.64
N GLY A 357 10.71 -15.68 -2.58
CA GLY A 357 11.02 -16.08 -3.94
C GLY A 357 10.92 -14.91 -4.91
N LYS A 358 11.07 -15.22 -6.20
CA LYS A 358 10.99 -14.23 -7.27
C LYS A 358 9.58 -14.10 -7.81
N TYR A 359 9.11 -12.87 -7.94
CA TYR A 359 7.79 -12.54 -8.43
C TYR A 359 7.86 -11.56 -9.60
N ASN A 360 6.76 -11.48 -10.33
CA ASN A 360 6.57 -10.54 -11.43
C ASN A 360 5.25 -9.81 -11.25
N VAL A 361 5.25 -8.51 -11.46
CA VAL A 361 4.04 -7.68 -11.43
C VAL A 361 3.76 -7.10 -12.81
N THR A 362 2.50 -7.02 -13.19
CA THR A 362 2.06 -6.41 -14.46
C THR A 362 0.79 -5.61 -14.22
N MET A 363 0.71 -4.43 -14.82
CA MET A 363 -0.44 -3.54 -14.71
C MET A 363 -1.38 -3.70 -15.90
N PHE A 364 -2.67 -3.74 -15.58
CA PHE A 364 -3.78 -3.77 -16.51
C PHE A 364 -4.77 -2.66 -16.17
N VAL A 365 -5.52 -2.23 -17.17
CA VAL A 365 -6.64 -1.31 -17.04
C VAL A 365 -7.90 -2.02 -17.50
N LYS A 366 -8.95 -1.98 -16.66
CA LYS A 366 -10.29 -2.44 -16.98
C LYS A 366 -11.19 -1.24 -17.28
N LEU A 367 -11.75 -1.17 -18.47
CA LEU A 367 -12.70 -0.14 -18.91
C LEU A 367 -13.94 -0.83 -19.48
N ASP A 368 -15.11 -0.60 -18.89
CA ASP A 368 -16.39 -1.16 -19.33
C ASP A 368 -16.31 -2.68 -19.59
N GLY A 369 -15.71 -3.40 -18.63
CA GLY A 369 -15.51 -4.85 -18.69
C GLY A 369 -14.30 -5.33 -19.50
N LYS A 370 -13.73 -4.49 -20.39
CA LYS A 370 -12.56 -4.86 -21.22
C LYS A 370 -11.26 -4.64 -20.46
N ILE A 371 -10.40 -5.65 -20.45
CA ILE A 371 -9.10 -5.59 -19.78
C ILE A 371 -8.00 -5.41 -20.84
N GLU A 372 -7.15 -4.41 -20.63
CA GLU A 372 -6.01 -4.08 -21.48
C GLU A 372 -4.73 -4.12 -20.64
N LYS A 373 -3.68 -4.78 -21.14
CA LYS A 373 -2.34 -4.72 -20.54
C LYS A 373 -1.72 -3.37 -20.87
N VAL A 374 -1.27 -2.63 -19.84
CA VAL A 374 -0.78 -1.25 -20.01
C VAL A 374 0.66 -1.05 -19.53
N SER A 375 1.33 -2.10 -19.02
CA SER A 375 2.74 -2.03 -18.66
C SER A 375 3.48 -3.30 -19.05
N ASP A 376 4.80 -3.18 -19.17
CA ASP A 376 5.68 -4.34 -19.12
C ASP A 376 5.69 -4.98 -17.72
N SER A 377 6.18 -6.22 -17.67
CA SER A 377 6.33 -6.94 -16.42
C SER A 377 7.56 -6.44 -15.66
N LYS A 378 7.42 -6.21 -14.35
CA LYS A 378 8.52 -5.82 -13.46
C LYS A 378 8.76 -6.95 -12.47
N SER A 379 10.00 -7.40 -12.38
CA SER A 379 10.39 -8.46 -11.45
C SER A 379 10.87 -7.90 -10.13
N PHE A 380 10.60 -8.61 -9.04
CA PHE A 380 11.05 -8.26 -7.68
C PHE A 380 11.17 -9.51 -6.82
N ASP A 381 11.97 -9.42 -5.76
CA ASP A 381 12.18 -10.51 -4.83
C ASP A 381 11.41 -10.29 -3.51
N VAL A 382 10.83 -11.37 -3.00
CA VAL A 382 10.30 -11.46 -1.64
C VAL A 382 11.35 -12.16 -0.79
N VAL A 383 11.88 -11.48 0.23
CA VAL A 383 13.06 -11.91 0.99
C VAL A 383 12.75 -11.95 2.49
N PRO A 384 13.11 -13.01 3.23
CA PRO A 384 12.94 -13.04 4.68
C PRO A 384 13.64 -11.86 5.33
N LEU A 385 12.94 -11.12 6.20
CA LEU A 385 13.52 -9.98 6.89
C LEU A 385 14.69 -10.38 7.81
N ARG A 386 14.59 -11.57 8.41
CA ARG A 386 15.59 -12.13 9.34
C ARG A 386 15.67 -13.63 9.18
N LYS A 387 16.83 -14.20 9.51
CA LYS A 387 16.98 -15.64 9.72
C LYS A 387 16.26 -16.04 11.01
N GLY A 388 15.41 -17.07 10.95
CA GLY A 388 14.71 -17.61 12.12
C GLY A 388 15.68 -18.16 13.18
N ALA A 389 15.29 -18.08 14.45
CA ALA A 389 16.07 -18.62 15.56
C ALA A 389 16.00 -20.16 15.65
N LEU A 390 14.86 -20.74 15.23
CA LEU A 390 14.68 -22.18 15.12
C LEU A 390 14.94 -22.63 13.69
N VAL A 391 15.44 -23.84 13.53
CA VAL A 391 15.51 -24.50 12.23
C VAL A 391 14.07 -24.81 11.79
N THR A 392 13.71 -24.34 10.60
CA THR A 392 12.40 -24.54 9.99
C THR A 392 12.53 -25.43 8.78
N GLU A 393 11.41 -25.98 8.32
CA GLU A 393 11.31 -26.54 6.97
C GLU A 393 11.58 -25.44 5.91
N SER A 394 11.77 -25.85 4.66
CA SER A 394 11.88 -24.90 3.54
C SER A 394 10.59 -24.09 3.41
N HIS A 395 10.70 -22.83 3.00
CA HIS A 395 9.51 -21.98 2.84
C HIS A 395 8.50 -22.55 1.84
N ASP A 396 8.96 -23.28 0.82
CA ASP A 396 8.09 -23.95 -0.14
C ASP A 396 7.21 -25.01 0.55
N LYS A 397 7.79 -25.89 1.39
CA LYS A 397 7.02 -26.87 2.15
C LYS A 397 6.02 -26.22 3.11
N ILE A 398 6.41 -25.10 3.72
CA ILE A 398 5.53 -24.33 4.60
C ILE A 398 4.35 -23.78 3.79
N ALA A 399 4.63 -23.19 2.63
CA ALA A 399 3.60 -22.66 1.75
C ALA A 399 2.69 -23.76 1.20
N ASP A 400 3.22 -24.92 0.81
CA ASP A 400 2.47 -26.09 0.35
C ASP A 400 1.46 -26.55 1.41
N PHE A 401 1.89 -26.64 2.67
CA PHE A 401 0.99 -26.96 3.77
C PHE A 401 -0.11 -25.90 3.93
N TRP A 402 0.22 -24.61 3.81
CA TRP A 402 -0.79 -23.55 3.81
C TRP A 402 -1.77 -23.68 2.64
N ARG A 403 -1.29 -24.03 1.43
CA ARG A 403 -2.17 -24.26 0.26
C ARG A 403 -3.10 -25.44 0.50
N GLU A 404 -2.61 -26.51 1.11
CA GLU A 404 -3.41 -27.69 1.44
C GLU A 404 -4.49 -27.38 2.49
N TYR A 405 -4.11 -26.65 3.55
CA TYR A 405 -5.06 -26.16 4.55
C TYR A 405 -6.14 -25.28 3.89
N GLU A 406 -5.75 -24.31 3.07
CA GLU A 406 -6.69 -23.41 2.38
C GLU A 406 -7.65 -24.16 1.46
N LYS A 407 -7.17 -25.15 0.70
CA LYS A 407 -8.02 -26.01 -0.13
C LYS A 407 -9.04 -26.77 0.72
N THR A 408 -8.61 -27.27 1.87
CA THR A 408 -9.48 -28.00 2.81
C THR A 408 -10.49 -27.06 3.46
N ALA A 409 -10.06 -25.86 3.88
CA ALA A 409 -10.92 -24.83 4.46
C ALA A 409 -11.98 -24.35 3.47
N LYS A 410 -11.61 -24.09 2.21
CA LYS A 410 -12.54 -23.76 1.11
C LYS A 410 -13.60 -24.84 0.93
N ARG A 411 -13.19 -26.10 0.92
CA ARG A 411 -14.11 -27.23 0.83
C ARG A 411 -15.05 -27.29 2.04
N GLY A 412 -14.51 -27.13 3.24
CA GLY A 412 -15.28 -27.08 4.48
C GLY A 412 -16.33 -25.97 4.46
N SER A 413 -15.96 -24.75 4.05
CA SER A 413 -16.90 -23.62 3.96
C SER A 413 -18.01 -23.85 2.93
N ALA A 414 -17.69 -24.47 1.78
CA ALA A 414 -18.68 -24.82 0.77
C ALA A 414 -19.69 -25.85 1.28
N ILE A 415 -19.21 -26.92 1.93
CA ILE A 415 -20.06 -27.95 2.55
C ILE A 415 -20.96 -27.32 3.62
N GLN A 416 -20.40 -26.49 4.50
CA GLN A 416 -21.15 -25.83 5.56
C GLN A 416 -22.26 -24.93 5.00
N PHE A 417 -21.96 -24.17 3.94
CA PHE A 417 -22.96 -23.34 3.27
C PHE A 417 -24.07 -24.19 2.63
N GLU A 418 -23.72 -25.24 1.89
CA GLU A 418 -24.69 -26.12 1.23
C GLU A 418 -25.62 -26.80 2.25
N VAL A 419 -25.09 -27.31 3.36
CA VAL A 419 -25.89 -27.90 4.45
C VAL A 419 -26.89 -26.88 5.02
N ALA A 420 -26.46 -25.63 5.21
CA ALA A 420 -27.33 -24.57 5.70
C ALA A 420 -28.44 -24.21 4.69
N GLU A 421 -28.13 -24.15 3.40
CA GLU A 421 -29.12 -23.88 2.35
C GLU A 421 -30.12 -25.03 2.17
N ILE A 422 -29.66 -26.28 2.22
CA ILE A 422 -30.55 -27.44 2.22
C ILE A 422 -31.51 -27.39 3.42
N LEU A 423 -31.02 -27.05 4.62
CA LEU A 423 -31.89 -26.95 5.80
C LEU A 423 -32.99 -25.88 5.62
N LYS A 424 -32.63 -24.71 5.07
CA LYS A 424 -33.62 -23.67 4.72
C LYS A 424 -34.62 -24.17 3.68
N LYS A 425 -34.14 -24.88 2.65
CA LYS A 425 -34.97 -25.44 1.58
C LYS A 425 -35.94 -26.50 2.12
N VAL A 426 -35.47 -27.42 2.95
CA VAL A 426 -36.29 -28.43 3.63
C VAL A 426 -37.39 -27.78 4.50
N ASN A 427 -37.06 -26.71 5.24
CA ASN A 427 -38.06 -25.96 6.00
C ASN A 427 -39.14 -25.33 5.12
N ARG A 428 -38.77 -24.77 3.96
CA ARG A 428 -39.73 -24.27 2.96
C ARG A 428 -40.55 -25.39 2.35
N MET A 429 -39.94 -26.55 2.13
CA MET A 429 -40.64 -27.72 1.61
C MET A 429 -41.72 -28.21 2.57
N HIS A 430 -41.50 -28.19 3.88
CA HIS A 430 -42.57 -28.54 4.85
C HIS A 430 -43.79 -27.60 4.69
N LEU A 431 -43.56 -26.31 4.52
CA LEU A 431 -44.63 -25.35 4.26
C LEU A 431 -45.32 -25.61 2.92
N ALA A 432 -44.56 -25.90 1.86
CA ALA A 432 -45.12 -26.19 0.55
C ALA A 432 -45.92 -27.51 0.52
N ILE A 433 -45.47 -28.54 1.24
CA ILE A 433 -46.23 -29.80 1.40
C ILE A 433 -47.59 -29.53 2.03
N SER A 434 -47.65 -28.70 3.09
CA SER A 434 -48.93 -28.34 3.75
C SER A 434 -49.92 -27.60 2.85
N GLN A 435 -49.46 -27.08 1.70
CA GLN A 435 -50.27 -26.35 0.72
C GLN A 435 -50.47 -27.15 -0.58
N SER A 436 -50.18 -28.46 -0.57
CA SER A 436 -50.33 -29.33 -1.74
C SER A 436 -51.79 -29.64 -2.04
N SER A 437 -52.13 -29.70 -3.32
CA SER A 437 -53.50 -29.99 -3.80
C SER A 437 -53.75 -31.49 -4.10
N GLY A 438 -52.70 -32.31 -4.15
CA GLY A 438 -52.73 -33.73 -4.49
C GLY A 438 -52.37 -34.68 -3.34
N LYS A 439 -52.30 -35.97 -3.65
CA LYS A 439 -51.94 -37.02 -2.67
C LYS A 439 -50.46 -36.93 -2.32
N ILE A 440 -50.16 -36.59 -1.06
CA ILE A 440 -48.79 -36.44 -0.54
C ILE A 440 -48.14 -37.76 -0.09
N GLY A 441 -48.92 -38.80 0.25
CA GLY A 441 -48.38 -40.13 0.59
C GLY A 441 -47.40 -40.11 1.77
N ASP A 442 -46.19 -40.64 1.57
CA ASP A 442 -45.10 -40.72 2.56
C ASP A 442 -44.15 -39.50 2.53
N LEU A 443 -44.48 -38.43 1.81
CA LEU A 443 -43.58 -37.29 1.61
C LEU A 443 -43.20 -36.59 2.92
N ASP A 444 -44.12 -36.42 3.87
CA ASP A 444 -43.83 -35.81 5.17
C ASP A 444 -42.80 -36.62 5.97
N ASN A 445 -42.93 -37.96 5.96
CA ASN A 445 -41.98 -38.84 6.65
C ASN A 445 -40.60 -38.79 5.99
N ARG A 446 -40.54 -38.80 4.65
CA ARG A 446 -39.29 -38.69 3.92
C ARG A 446 -38.61 -37.33 4.12
N LEU A 447 -39.39 -36.24 4.12
CA LEU A 447 -38.87 -34.91 4.36
C LEU A 447 -38.39 -34.72 5.80
N SER A 448 -39.13 -35.26 6.79
CA SER A 448 -38.70 -35.23 8.19
C SER A 448 -37.43 -36.04 8.42
N LYS A 449 -37.28 -37.18 7.74
CA LYS A 449 -36.03 -37.95 7.76
C LYS A 449 -34.88 -37.12 7.18
N LEU A 450 -35.07 -36.55 5.99
CA LEU A 450 -34.07 -35.68 5.36
C LEU A 450 -33.71 -34.48 6.26
N HIS A 451 -34.68 -33.88 6.94
CA HIS A 451 -34.44 -32.81 7.91
C HIS A 451 -33.47 -33.25 9.02
N ASN A 452 -33.72 -34.42 9.62
CA ASN A 452 -32.85 -34.98 10.66
C ASN A 452 -31.47 -35.34 10.12
N ASP A 453 -31.39 -35.97 8.95
CA ASP A 453 -30.12 -36.32 8.31
C ASP A 453 -29.27 -35.05 8.04
N VAL A 454 -29.91 -33.92 7.71
CA VAL A 454 -29.25 -32.62 7.53
C VAL A 454 -28.83 -31.98 8.86
N LEU A 455 -29.63 -32.11 9.92
CA LEU A 455 -29.25 -31.68 11.27
C LEU A 455 -28.06 -32.48 11.82
N GLU A 456 -27.97 -33.77 11.52
CA GLU A 456 -26.81 -34.59 11.88
C GLU A 456 -25.53 -34.11 11.18
N MET A 457 -25.62 -33.75 9.89
CA MET A 457 -24.51 -33.12 9.17
C MET A 457 -24.10 -31.78 9.80
N ASP A 458 -25.08 -30.93 10.15
CA ASP A 458 -24.81 -29.66 10.85
C ASP A 458 -24.10 -29.91 12.19
N GLN A 459 -24.54 -30.89 12.97
CA GLN A 459 -23.90 -31.27 14.22
C GLN A 459 -22.47 -31.80 14.00
N ALA A 460 -22.22 -32.57 12.94
CA ALA A 460 -20.88 -33.08 12.61
C ALA A 460 -19.91 -31.98 12.17
N LEU A 461 -20.43 -30.90 11.56
CA LEU A 461 -19.66 -29.73 11.16
C LEU A 461 -19.43 -28.77 12.33
N ASN A 462 -20.49 -28.40 13.03
CA ASN A 462 -20.54 -27.25 13.94
C ASN A 462 -20.61 -27.64 15.41
N GLY A 463 -20.90 -28.91 15.72
CA GLY A 463 -21.05 -29.41 17.07
C GLY A 463 -22.50 -29.44 17.52
N ASN A 464 -22.74 -30.05 18.69
CA ASN A 464 -24.09 -30.16 19.22
C ASN A 464 -24.57 -28.79 19.77
N ARG A 465 -25.57 -28.19 19.11
CA ARG A 465 -26.11 -26.86 19.49
C ARG A 465 -26.64 -26.80 20.92
N SER A 466 -27.34 -27.84 21.36
CA SER A 466 -27.91 -27.91 22.71
C SER A 466 -26.84 -27.98 23.81
N LYS A 467 -25.67 -28.57 23.52
CA LYS A 467 -24.52 -28.50 24.44
C LYS A 467 -23.86 -27.12 24.42
N MET A 468 -23.74 -26.50 23.24
CA MET A 468 -23.08 -25.20 23.11
C MET A 468 -23.87 -24.04 23.72
N GLU A 469 -25.20 -24.14 23.79
CA GLU A 469 -26.08 -23.10 24.37
C GLU A 469 -25.71 -22.74 25.83
N PRO A 470 -25.52 -23.70 26.76
CA PRO A 470 -24.99 -23.41 28.09
C PRO A 470 -23.45 -23.30 28.15
N GLY A 471 -22.75 -23.37 27.01
CA GLY A 471 -21.27 -23.33 26.95
C GLY A 471 -20.57 -24.68 27.22
N GLU A 472 -21.29 -25.80 27.16
CA GLU A 472 -20.70 -27.14 27.35
C GLU A 472 -19.91 -27.59 26.11
N LYS A 473 -18.82 -28.33 26.31
CA LYS A 473 -17.93 -28.74 25.21
C LYS A 473 -18.55 -29.86 24.37
N THR A 474 -18.35 -29.77 23.06
CA THR A 474 -18.67 -30.84 22.10
C THR A 474 -17.42 -31.64 21.73
N ASN A 475 -17.60 -32.80 21.11
CA ASN A 475 -16.49 -33.53 20.49
C ASN A 475 -15.88 -32.70 19.34
N PRO A 476 -14.57 -32.81 19.08
CA PRO A 476 -13.93 -32.07 17.99
C PRO A 476 -14.58 -32.39 16.63
N THR A 477 -15.01 -31.35 15.92
CA THR A 477 -15.63 -31.43 14.59
C THR A 477 -14.60 -31.18 13.49
N ALA A 478 -15.00 -31.39 12.23
CA ALA A 478 -14.16 -31.00 11.10
C ALA A 478 -13.81 -29.50 11.14
N THR A 479 -14.79 -28.64 11.42
CA THR A 479 -14.59 -27.19 11.50
C THR A 479 -13.72 -26.79 12.69
N SER A 480 -13.92 -27.38 13.88
CA SER A 480 -13.10 -27.04 15.05
C SER A 480 -11.64 -27.45 14.85
N ARG A 481 -11.38 -28.56 14.14
CA ARG A 481 -10.02 -29.00 13.81
C ARG A 481 -9.34 -28.07 12.83
N LEU A 482 -10.06 -27.61 11.79
CA LEU A 482 -9.53 -26.57 10.89
C LEU A 482 -9.21 -25.28 11.66
N ALA A 483 -10.05 -24.89 12.62
CA ALA A 483 -9.76 -23.73 13.48
C ALA A 483 -8.49 -23.92 14.33
N VAL A 484 -8.24 -25.13 14.84
CA VAL A 484 -6.98 -25.46 15.54
C VAL A 484 -5.79 -25.34 14.61
N VAL A 485 -5.87 -25.90 13.41
CA VAL A 485 -4.79 -25.78 12.41
C VAL A 485 -4.53 -24.32 12.11
N HIS A 486 -5.57 -23.54 11.77
CA HIS A 486 -5.47 -22.10 11.49
C HIS A 486 -4.70 -21.36 12.59
N ARG A 487 -5.07 -21.59 13.86
CA ARG A 487 -4.45 -20.94 15.01
C ARG A 487 -2.96 -21.24 15.16
N ILE A 488 -2.52 -22.44 14.76
CA ILE A 488 -1.11 -22.83 14.76
C ILE A 488 -0.33 -22.08 13.68
N ILE A 489 -0.93 -21.88 12.49
CA ILE A 489 -0.20 -21.37 11.31
C ILE A 489 -0.38 -19.87 11.03
N GLU A 490 -1.44 -19.21 11.52
CA GLU A 490 -1.81 -17.82 11.17
C GLU A 490 -0.72 -16.77 11.43
N TYR A 491 0.04 -16.94 12.51
CA TYR A 491 1.09 -16.01 12.93
C TYR A 491 2.44 -16.70 13.10
N SER A 492 2.70 -17.73 12.31
CA SER A 492 3.92 -18.53 12.37
C SER A 492 4.61 -18.62 11.01
N THR A 493 5.93 -18.43 11.00
CA THR A 493 6.81 -18.76 9.86
C THR A 493 7.62 -20.03 10.12
N TYR A 494 7.29 -20.79 11.18
CA TYR A 494 8.04 -21.98 11.58
C TYR A 494 7.75 -23.19 10.69
N GLY A 495 6.52 -23.29 10.19
CA GLY A 495 6.02 -24.42 9.44
C GLY A 495 5.00 -25.26 10.20
N PRO A 496 4.47 -26.32 9.57
CA PRO A 496 3.49 -27.19 10.19
C PRO A 496 4.08 -28.00 11.34
N THR A 497 3.37 -28.05 12.46
CA THR A 497 3.67 -28.98 13.56
C THR A 497 2.99 -30.33 13.33
N GLU A 498 3.43 -31.38 14.02
CA GLU A 498 2.75 -32.68 14.00
C GLU A 498 1.25 -32.54 14.36
N THR A 499 0.94 -31.77 15.40
CA THR A 499 -0.46 -31.45 15.76
C THR A 499 -1.26 -30.83 14.62
N ALA A 500 -0.65 -29.94 13.83
CA ALA A 500 -1.32 -29.30 12.70
C ALA A 500 -1.58 -30.30 11.57
N ILE A 501 -0.60 -31.16 11.27
CA ILE A 501 -0.70 -32.20 10.24
C ILE A 501 -1.81 -33.20 10.60
N GLU A 502 -1.81 -33.69 11.84
CA GLU A 502 -2.83 -34.64 12.31
C GLU A 502 -4.24 -34.03 12.29
N ASN A 503 -4.40 -32.78 12.76
CA ASN A 503 -5.71 -32.14 12.77
C ASN A 503 -6.22 -31.84 11.36
N LEU A 504 -5.34 -31.48 10.42
CA LEU A 504 -5.72 -31.29 9.02
C LEU A 504 -6.21 -32.61 8.40
N SER A 505 -5.47 -33.71 8.61
CA SER A 505 -5.87 -35.04 8.13
C SER A 505 -7.21 -35.49 8.72
N LEU A 506 -7.40 -35.33 10.03
CA LEU A 506 -8.67 -35.67 10.69
C LEU A 506 -9.84 -34.79 10.21
N ALA A 507 -9.59 -33.51 9.92
CA ALA A 507 -10.60 -32.63 9.34
C ALA A 507 -10.99 -33.09 7.94
N GLN A 508 -10.02 -33.45 7.08
CA GLN A 508 -10.29 -33.98 5.74
C GLN A 508 -11.16 -35.25 5.80
N ILE A 509 -10.81 -36.21 6.66
CA ILE A 509 -11.60 -37.44 6.87
C ILE A 509 -13.03 -37.11 7.32
N GLY A 510 -13.20 -36.15 8.23
CA GLY A 510 -14.52 -35.69 8.66
C GLY A 510 -15.34 -35.10 7.52
N LEU A 511 -14.73 -34.22 6.71
CA LEU A 511 -15.37 -33.60 5.56
C LEU A 511 -15.71 -34.61 4.45
N ASP A 512 -14.91 -35.66 4.26
CA ASP A 512 -15.20 -36.74 3.32
C ASP A 512 -16.49 -37.48 3.68
N LYS A 513 -16.66 -37.82 4.97
CA LYS A 513 -17.87 -38.48 5.46
C LYS A 513 -19.11 -37.61 5.25
N ILE A 514 -19.01 -36.32 5.59
CA ILE A 514 -20.12 -35.36 5.44
C ILE A 514 -20.45 -35.15 3.96
N GLN A 515 -19.44 -35.08 3.07
CA GLN A 515 -19.67 -34.92 1.63
C GLN A 515 -20.44 -36.12 1.03
N ILE A 516 -20.13 -37.33 1.47
CA ILE A 516 -20.86 -38.54 1.02
C ILE A 516 -22.33 -38.45 1.44
N GLN A 517 -22.61 -38.10 2.69
CA GLN A 517 -23.98 -37.92 3.19
C GLN A 517 -24.71 -36.78 2.49
N LEU A 518 -24.02 -35.67 2.24
CA LEU A 518 -24.56 -34.52 1.52
C LEU A 518 -24.99 -34.88 0.10
N ASN A 519 -24.19 -35.67 -0.62
CA ASN A 519 -24.53 -36.13 -1.97
C ASN A 519 -25.76 -37.05 -1.96
N GLN A 520 -25.89 -37.92 -0.95
CA GLN A 520 -27.08 -38.78 -0.78
C GLN A 520 -28.32 -37.93 -0.49
N ASN A 521 -28.23 -37.00 0.46
CA ASN A 521 -29.32 -36.12 0.85
C ASN A 521 -29.76 -35.21 -0.30
N ASN A 522 -28.85 -34.75 -1.16
CA ASN A 522 -29.19 -33.99 -2.36
C ASN A 522 -29.97 -34.82 -3.40
N ASN A 523 -29.65 -36.10 -3.56
CA ASN A 523 -30.45 -36.99 -4.41
C ASN A 523 -31.86 -37.20 -3.85
N ASP A 524 -31.99 -37.36 -2.53
CA ASP A 524 -33.27 -37.49 -1.85
C ASP A 524 -34.10 -36.20 -1.93
N LEU A 525 -33.46 -35.04 -1.76
CA LEU A 525 -34.06 -33.71 -1.92
C LEU A 525 -34.68 -33.55 -3.31
N GLU A 526 -33.92 -33.84 -4.37
CA GLU A 526 -34.39 -33.78 -5.77
C GLU A 526 -35.54 -34.77 -6.05
N SER A 527 -35.51 -35.95 -5.43
CA SER A 527 -36.60 -36.93 -5.51
C SER A 527 -37.87 -36.41 -4.85
N ILE A 528 -37.77 -35.82 -3.66
CA ILE A 528 -38.91 -35.28 -2.92
C ILE A 528 -39.51 -34.08 -3.66
N LEU A 529 -38.68 -33.15 -4.18
CA LEU A 529 -39.14 -31.99 -4.94
C LEU A 529 -40.00 -32.37 -6.16
N ARG A 530 -39.57 -33.36 -6.94
CA ARG A 530 -40.36 -33.83 -8.11
C ARG A 530 -41.70 -34.42 -7.69
N ARG A 531 -41.73 -35.14 -6.56
CA ARG A 531 -42.97 -35.71 -6.05
C ARG A 531 -43.92 -34.65 -5.47
N MET A 532 -43.36 -33.61 -4.86
CA MET A 532 -44.11 -32.43 -4.41
C MET A 532 -44.73 -31.68 -5.60
N GLU A 533 -43.98 -31.46 -6.67
CA GLU A 533 -44.49 -30.85 -7.91
C GLU A 533 -45.67 -31.68 -8.48
N ASN A 534 -45.52 -33.02 -8.56
CA ASN A 534 -46.60 -33.91 -8.98
C ASN A 534 -47.82 -33.92 -8.02
N ALA A 535 -47.60 -33.62 -6.73
CA ALA A 535 -48.65 -33.45 -5.75
C ALA A 535 -49.26 -32.03 -5.75
N GLY A 536 -48.86 -31.17 -6.70
CA GLY A 536 -49.37 -29.82 -6.83
C GLY A 536 -49.00 -28.91 -5.66
N SER A 537 -47.83 -29.12 -5.04
CA SER A 537 -47.26 -28.19 -4.07
C SER A 537 -46.84 -26.88 -4.73
N PRO A 538 -46.94 -25.72 -4.05
CA PRO A 538 -46.40 -24.45 -4.55
C PRO A 538 -44.90 -24.53 -4.82
N TRP A 539 -44.42 -23.74 -5.80
CA TRP A 539 -42.99 -23.59 -6.05
C TRP A 539 -42.30 -22.90 -4.86
N ILE A 540 -41.08 -23.33 -4.55
CA ILE A 540 -40.26 -22.75 -3.49
C ILE A 540 -38.99 -22.11 -4.04
N GLU A 541 -38.54 -21.04 -3.39
CA GLU A 541 -37.29 -20.37 -3.73
C GLU A 541 -36.10 -21.35 -3.70
N GLY A 542 -35.33 -21.38 -4.79
CA GLY A 542 -34.18 -22.27 -4.97
C GLY A 542 -34.51 -23.65 -5.55
N ALA A 543 -35.77 -23.92 -5.90
CA ALA A 543 -36.13 -25.08 -6.72
C ALA A 543 -36.06 -24.76 -8.22
N PRO A 544 -35.83 -25.77 -9.10
CA PRO A 544 -35.96 -25.59 -10.54
C PRO A 544 -37.30 -24.97 -10.94
N ILE A 545 -37.33 -24.20 -12.02
CA ILE A 545 -38.57 -23.61 -12.56
C ILE A 545 -39.47 -24.77 -13.04
N PRO A 546 -40.77 -24.80 -12.67
CA PRO A 546 -41.69 -25.84 -13.10
C PRO A 546 -41.74 -25.94 -14.64
N LYS A 547 -41.78 -27.16 -15.16
CA LYS A 547 -41.94 -27.39 -16.60
C LYS A 547 -43.40 -27.17 -16.99
N LYS A 548 -43.62 -26.55 -18.16
CA LYS A 548 -44.95 -26.29 -18.72
C LYS A 548 -45.70 -27.57 -19.08
#